data_AF-A0A958QYA6-F1
#
_entry.id   AF-A0A958QYA6-F1
#
_cell.length_a   1.000
_cell.length_b   1.000
_cell.length_c   1.000
_cell.angle_alpha   90.00
_cell.angle_beta   90.00
_cell.angle_gamma   90.00
#
_symmetry.space_group_name_H-M   'P 1'
#
loop_
_entity.id
_entity.type
_entity.pdbx_description
1 polymer ?
#
loop_
_entity_poly.entity_id
_entity_poly.type
_entity_poly.pdbx_seq_one_letter_code
_entity_poly.pdbx_strand_id
1 'polypeptide(L)'
;MTEIQSHLKDSLSSGPGDSASDGGEEGLYSLQNLLKAPNLVEARSKGFFRDNSALAVVFISDENDICASFPAGVVPKRDSQGLEDPAKANDCVPNNITAETTYQKLIDLQSGLPLLVAGIIYTNPA
;
A
#
# COMPACT_ATOMS: atom_id res chain seq x y z
N MET A 1 -5.79 -17.82 20.99
CA MET A 1 -5.62 -16.48 20.39
C MET A 1 -6.21 -15.48 21.37
N THR A 2 -5.51 -14.42 21.73
CA THR A 2 -6.04 -13.40 22.66
C THR A 2 -7.15 -12.58 22.00
N GLU A 3 -7.99 -11.90 22.77
CA GLU A 3 -9.06 -11.03 22.25
C GLU A 3 -8.52 -9.98 21.26
N ILE A 4 -7.39 -9.35 21.59
CA ILE A 4 -6.71 -8.37 20.72
C ILE A 4 -6.32 -9.00 19.38
N GLN A 5 -5.78 -10.22 19.41
CA GLN A 5 -5.38 -10.92 18.18
C GLN A 5 -6.61 -11.24 17.31
N SER A 6 -7.73 -11.64 17.92
CA SER A 6 -8.97 -11.92 17.19
C SER A 6 -9.51 -10.67 16.50
N HIS A 7 -9.66 -9.56 17.22
CA HIS A 7 -10.16 -8.31 16.65
C HIS A 7 -9.22 -7.74 15.57
N LEU A 8 -7.91 -7.91 15.74
CA LEU A 8 -6.95 -7.51 14.72
C LEU A 8 -7.08 -8.39 13.47
N LYS A 9 -7.20 -9.71 13.64
CA LYS A 9 -7.45 -10.62 12.51
C LYS A 9 -8.72 -10.20 11.77
N ASP A 10 -9.82 -10.01 12.48
CA ASP A 10 -11.08 -9.59 11.88
C ASP A 10 -10.91 -8.26 11.14
N SER A 11 -10.23 -7.27 11.73
CA SER A 11 -10.00 -5.97 11.08
C SER A 11 -9.13 -6.05 9.83
N LEU A 12 -8.19 -7.00 9.77
CA LEU A 12 -7.29 -7.20 8.62
C LEU A 12 -7.90 -8.08 7.53
N SER A 13 -8.77 -9.03 7.90
CA SER A 13 -9.40 -9.96 6.95
C SER A 13 -10.84 -9.59 6.57
N SER A 14 -11.42 -8.59 7.23
CA SER A 14 -12.77 -8.09 6.92
C SER A 14 -12.69 -6.69 6.34
N GLY A 15 -13.23 -6.53 5.14
CA GLY A 15 -13.26 -5.28 4.43
C GLY A 15 -13.80 -5.48 3.00
N PRO A 16 -14.17 -4.40 2.32
CA PRO A 16 -14.41 -4.46 0.88
C PRO A 16 -13.14 -4.96 0.18
N GLY A 17 -13.28 -6.00 -0.63
CA GLY A 17 -12.20 -6.46 -1.52
C GLY A 17 -12.28 -5.78 -2.87
N ASP A 18 -11.15 -5.72 -3.56
CA ASP A 18 -11.06 -5.28 -4.95
C ASP A 18 -10.49 -6.41 -5.82
N SER A 19 -11.34 -7.00 -6.65
CA SER A 19 -10.93 -8.09 -7.54
C SER A 19 -10.05 -7.63 -8.71
N ALA A 20 -9.92 -6.32 -8.94
CA ALA A 20 -9.05 -5.76 -9.98
C ALA A 20 -7.62 -5.49 -9.48
N SER A 21 -7.39 -5.55 -8.16
CA SER A 21 -6.10 -5.22 -7.51
C SER A 21 -5.12 -6.40 -7.39
N ASP A 22 -5.35 -7.46 -8.15
CA ASP A 22 -4.58 -8.70 -8.16
C ASP A 22 -4.16 -9.19 -6.76
N GLY A 23 -5.15 -9.48 -5.91
CA GLY A 23 -4.89 -9.96 -4.55
C GLY A 23 -4.48 -8.88 -3.54
N GLY A 24 -4.38 -7.61 -3.94
CA GLY A 24 -4.11 -6.48 -3.05
C GLY A 24 -2.64 -6.05 -2.99
N GLU A 25 -1.87 -6.36 -4.03
CA GLU A 25 -0.43 -6.11 -4.15
C GLU A 25 -0.10 -4.68 -4.65
N GLU A 26 -1.07 -3.79 -4.56
CA GLU A 26 -1.04 -2.41 -5.06
C GLU A 26 -0.90 -1.39 -3.92
N GLY A 27 -0.02 -1.65 -2.94
CA GLY A 27 0.14 -0.81 -1.75
C GLY A 27 0.50 0.65 -2.07
N LEU A 28 1.48 0.87 -2.96
CA LEU A 28 1.91 2.20 -3.41
C LEU A 28 0.78 2.94 -4.13
N TYR A 29 0.08 2.25 -5.03
CA TYR A 29 -1.07 2.83 -5.75
C TYR A 29 -2.21 3.19 -4.79
N SER A 30 -2.56 2.26 -3.90
CA SER A 30 -3.59 2.45 -2.87
C SER A 30 -3.29 3.67 -2.00
N LEU A 31 -2.04 3.82 -1.55
CA LEU A 31 -1.64 4.97 -0.75
C LEU A 31 -1.69 6.27 -1.55
N GLN A 32 -1.23 6.30 -2.80
CA GLN A 32 -1.37 7.50 -3.62
C GLN A 32 -2.84 7.85 -3.91
N ASN A 33 -3.72 6.87 -4.05
CA ASN A 33 -5.17 7.09 -4.16
C ASN A 33 -5.78 7.61 -2.85
N LEU A 34 -5.27 7.19 -1.69
CA LEU A 34 -5.65 7.75 -0.39
C LEU A 34 -5.31 9.24 -0.29
N LEU A 35 -4.25 9.70 -0.97
CA LEU A 35 -3.84 11.12 -0.98
C LEU A 35 -4.70 12.00 -1.90
N LYS A 36 -5.53 11.42 -2.76
CA LYS A 36 -6.44 12.18 -3.64
C LYS A 36 -7.72 12.56 -2.89
N ALA A 37 -8.33 13.68 -3.26
CA ALA A 37 -9.69 13.98 -2.83
C ALA A 37 -10.69 13.01 -3.50
N PRO A 38 -11.76 12.55 -2.81
CA PRO A 38 -12.15 12.91 -1.43
C PRO A 38 -11.46 12.08 -0.34
N ASN A 39 -10.75 11.01 -0.69
CA ASN A 39 -10.17 10.03 0.24
C ASN A 39 -9.28 10.69 1.32
N LEU A 40 -8.48 11.69 0.94
CA LEU A 40 -7.62 12.39 1.89
C LEU A 40 -8.40 13.11 2.99
N VAL A 41 -9.57 13.66 2.65
CA VAL A 41 -10.45 14.34 3.62
C VAL A 41 -11.01 13.34 4.62
N GLU A 42 -11.45 12.19 4.13
CA GLU A 42 -11.93 11.10 4.98
C GLU A 42 -10.81 10.49 5.84
N ALA A 43 -9.63 10.29 5.28
CA ALA A 43 -8.46 9.79 6.00
C ALA A 43 -8.07 10.73 7.16
N ARG A 44 -8.11 12.05 6.93
CA ARG A 44 -7.89 13.06 7.98
C ARG A 44 -9.00 13.05 9.03
N SER A 45 -10.27 12.93 8.63
CA SER A 45 -11.39 12.90 9.59
C SER A 45 -11.35 11.67 10.51
N LYS A 46 -10.77 10.56 10.02
CA LYS A 46 -10.51 9.34 10.81
C LYS A 46 -9.17 9.37 11.58
N GLY A 47 -8.40 10.46 11.47
CA GLY A 47 -7.13 10.62 12.18
C GLY A 47 -5.96 9.82 11.61
N PHE A 48 -6.06 9.31 10.39
CA PHE A 48 -4.96 8.62 9.71
C PHE A 48 -3.80 9.60 9.42
N PHE A 49 -4.13 10.77 8.87
CA PHE A 49 -3.21 11.89 8.75
C PHE A 49 -3.57 12.93 9.79
N ARG A 50 -2.70 13.09 10.80
CA ARG A 50 -2.84 14.10 11.86
C ARG A 50 -1.79 15.18 11.69
N ASP A 51 -2.19 16.41 11.98
CA ASP A 51 -1.25 17.52 12.06
C ASP A 51 -0.24 17.28 13.19
N ASN A 52 1.03 17.60 12.95
CA ASN A 52 2.12 17.49 13.92
C ASN A 52 2.38 16.06 14.43
N SER A 53 2.16 15.02 13.62
CA SER A 53 2.57 13.65 13.95
C SER A 53 3.47 13.05 12.87
N ALA A 54 4.43 12.24 13.30
CA ALA A 54 5.11 11.31 12.41
C ALA A 54 4.10 10.31 11.82
N LEU A 55 4.35 9.86 10.59
CA LEU A 55 3.52 8.87 9.91
C LEU A 55 4.29 7.56 9.75
N ALA A 56 3.66 6.45 10.12
CA ALA A 56 4.13 5.12 9.80
C ALA A 56 3.03 4.37 9.05
N VAL A 57 3.34 3.90 7.84
CA VAL A 57 2.47 3.04 7.03
C VAL A 57 3.19 1.71 6.85
N VAL A 58 2.52 0.62 7.24
CA VAL A 58 3.05 -0.74 7.08
C VAL A 58 2.07 -1.52 6.22
N PHE A 59 2.48 -1.87 5.02
CA PHE A 59 1.76 -2.79 4.16
C PHE A 59 2.04 -4.23 4.59
N ILE A 60 1.01 -5.06 4.52
CA ILE A 60 1.11 -6.50 4.75
C ILE A 60 0.56 -7.15 3.49
N SER A 61 1.39 -7.94 2.81
CA SER A 61 1.04 -8.62 1.56
C SER A 61 1.77 -9.96 1.50
N ASP A 62 1.27 -10.91 0.73
CA ASP A 62 1.92 -12.19 0.45
C ASP A 62 2.91 -12.12 -0.73
N GLU A 63 3.01 -10.98 -1.41
CA GLU A 63 3.87 -10.74 -2.57
C GLU A 63 4.48 -9.32 -2.60
N ASN A 64 5.31 -9.05 -3.62
CA ASN A 64 5.93 -7.73 -3.80
C ASN A 64 4.93 -6.74 -4.40
N ASP A 65 5.08 -5.45 -4.10
CA ASP A 65 4.22 -4.42 -4.69
C ASP A 65 4.44 -4.31 -6.21
N ILE A 66 3.36 -4.38 -7.01
CA ILE A 66 3.47 -4.41 -8.48
C ILE A 66 3.96 -3.08 -9.08
N CYS A 67 3.78 -1.97 -8.35
CA CYS A 67 4.30 -0.66 -8.74
C CYS A 67 5.78 -0.47 -8.35
N ALA A 68 6.39 -1.44 -7.64
CA ALA A 68 7.80 -1.37 -7.30
C ALA A 68 8.70 -1.45 -8.54
N SER A 69 9.85 -0.79 -8.45
CA SER A 69 10.95 -0.95 -9.38
C SER A 69 11.98 -1.88 -8.77
N PHE A 70 12.29 -2.97 -9.47
CA PHE A 70 13.25 -3.97 -9.02
C PHE A 70 14.63 -3.65 -9.60
N PRO A 71 15.69 -3.61 -8.78
CA PRO A 71 17.04 -3.39 -9.28
C PRO A 71 17.50 -4.58 -10.13
N ALA A 72 18.52 -4.36 -10.97
CA ALA A 72 19.06 -5.38 -11.84
C ALA A 72 19.47 -6.65 -11.05
N GLY A 73 19.01 -7.81 -11.52
CA GLY A 73 19.26 -9.10 -10.88
C GLY A 73 18.27 -9.48 -9.78
N VAL A 74 17.32 -8.61 -9.42
CA VAL A 74 16.18 -8.96 -8.58
C VAL A 74 15.01 -9.37 -9.47
N VAL A 75 14.51 -10.58 -9.26
CA VAL A 75 13.35 -11.12 -9.95
C VAL A 75 12.17 -11.08 -8.97
N PRO A 76 11.06 -10.39 -9.29
CA PRO A 76 9.87 -10.41 -8.46
C PRO A 76 9.29 -11.82 -8.39
N LYS A 77 8.33 -12.03 -7.47
CA LYS A 77 7.55 -13.25 -7.46
C LYS A 77 6.85 -13.41 -8.83
N ARG A 78 6.67 -14.67 -9.22
CA ARG A 78 6.12 -14.99 -10.53
C ARG A 78 4.61 -14.86 -10.47
N ASP A 79 4.07 -13.93 -11.24
CA ASP A 79 2.65 -13.86 -11.56
C ASP A 79 2.17 -15.17 -12.19
N SER A 80 1.50 -16.00 -11.39
CA SER A 80 0.96 -17.27 -11.85
C SER A 80 -0.38 -17.13 -12.56
N GLN A 81 -1.04 -15.98 -12.43
CA GLN A 81 -2.39 -15.71 -12.90
C GLN A 81 -2.41 -14.81 -14.15
N GLY A 82 -1.31 -14.11 -14.44
CA GLY A 82 -1.13 -13.20 -15.57
C GLY A 82 -1.87 -11.87 -15.42
N LEU A 83 -2.17 -11.45 -14.20
CA LEU A 83 -2.98 -10.28 -13.89
C LEU A 83 -2.16 -9.06 -13.43
N GLU A 84 -0.91 -9.26 -12.97
CA GLU A 84 -0.06 -8.18 -12.46
C GLU A 84 0.33 -7.21 -13.58
N ASP A 85 0.69 -7.72 -14.76
CA ASP A 85 1.11 -6.91 -15.91
C ASP A 85 -0.01 -5.96 -16.39
N PRO A 86 -1.27 -6.45 -16.60
CA PRO A 86 -2.40 -5.58 -16.85
C PRO A 86 -2.67 -4.55 -15.74
N ALA A 87 -2.64 -4.94 -14.47
CA ALA A 87 -2.88 -4.04 -13.34
C ALA A 87 -1.82 -2.93 -13.29
N LYS A 88 -0.54 -3.31 -13.40
CA LYS A 88 0.59 -2.37 -13.47
C LYS A 88 0.46 -1.37 -14.62
N ALA A 89 0.05 -1.85 -15.80
CA ALA A 89 -0.15 -1.01 -16.98
C ALA A 89 -1.32 -0.02 -16.81
N ASN A 90 -2.35 -0.39 -16.06
CA ASN A 90 -3.54 0.43 -15.82
C ASN A 90 -3.33 1.45 -14.69
N ASP A 91 -2.75 1.02 -13.57
CA ASP A 91 -2.80 1.77 -12.32
C ASP A 91 -1.46 2.44 -11.99
N CYS A 92 -0.34 1.72 -12.17
CA CYS A 92 0.99 2.23 -11.83
C CYS A 92 1.56 3.16 -12.90
N VAL A 93 1.64 2.68 -14.16
CA VAL A 93 2.36 3.37 -15.24
C VAL A 93 1.74 4.73 -15.60
N PRO A 94 0.42 4.87 -15.82
CA PRO A 94 -0.17 6.12 -16.28
C PRO A 94 -0.04 7.26 -15.27
N ASN A 95 0.06 6.90 -13.98
CA ASN A 95 0.14 7.84 -12.87
C ASN A 95 1.57 8.02 -12.32
N ASN A 96 2.57 7.37 -12.95
CA ASN A 96 3.96 7.35 -12.49
C ASN A 96 4.09 6.97 -11.00
N ILE A 97 3.38 5.91 -10.60
CA ILE A 97 3.42 5.40 -9.22
C ILE A 97 4.73 4.66 -9.01
N THR A 98 5.58 5.20 -8.12
CA THR A 98 6.82 4.56 -7.67
C THR A 98 6.99 4.80 -6.18
N ALA A 99 7.98 4.15 -5.55
CA ALA A 99 8.33 4.41 -4.15
C ALA A 99 8.75 5.88 -3.96
N GLU A 100 9.51 6.44 -4.90
CA GLU A 100 10.00 7.82 -4.88
C GLU A 100 8.85 8.82 -5.02
N THR A 101 7.92 8.62 -5.98
CA THR A 101 6.79 9.55 -6.13
C THR A 101 5.83 9.46 -4.96
N THR A 102 5.68 8.29 -4.35
CA THR A 102 4.90 8.09 -3.12
C THR A 102 5.55 8.80 -1.93
N TYR A 103 6.86 8.61 -1.74
CA TYR A 103 7.63 9.28 -0.69
C TYR A 103 7.52 10.81 -0.80
N GLN A 104 7.72 11.36 -2.00
CA GLN A 104 7.66 12.81 -2.21
C GLN A 104 6.27 13.38 -1.87
N LYS A 105 5.20 12.70 -2.29
CA LYS A 105 3.84 13.13 -1.95
C LYS A 105 3.56 13.10 -0.45
N LEU A 106 4.08 12.10 0.26
CA LEU A 106 3.88 11.98 1.71
C LEU A 106 4.71 13.00 2.50
N ILE A 107 5.95 13.26 2.10
CA ILE A 107 6.79 14.25 2.79
C ILE A 107 6.24 15.67 2.59
N ASP A 108 5.71 15.97 1.40
CA ASP A 108 5.02 17.22 1.10
C ASP A 108 3.75 17.36 1.95
N LEU A 109 2.94 16.30 2.03
CA LEU A 109 1.72 16.26 2.84
C LEU A 109 1.99 16.48 4.33
N GLN A 110 3.06 15.86 4.85
CA GLN A 110 3.42 15.88 6.27
C GLN A 110 4.40 17.00 6.64
N SER A 111 4.62 17.97 5.73
CA SER A 111 5.50 19.14 5.99
C SER A 111 6.89 18.76 6.49
N GLY A 112 7.46 17.66 5.98
CA GLY A 112 8.80 17.21 6.38
C GLY A 112 8.89 16.46 7.71
N LEU A 113 7.77 16.15 8.37
CA LEU A 113 7.77 15.34 9.59
C LEU A 113 8.29 13.91 9.32
N PRO A 114 8.79 13.19 10.34
CA PRO A 114 9.29 11.84 10.16
C PRO A 114 8.26 10.91 9.53
N LEU A 115 8.71 10.14 8.53
CA LEU A 115 7.89 9.22 7.75
C LEU A 115 8.56 7.85 7.69
N LEU A 116 7.76 6.79 7.86
CA LEU A 116 8.12 5.42 7.56
C LEU A 116 7.06 4.82 6.64
N VAL A 117 7.49 4.24 5.52
CA VAL A 117 6.66 3.35 4.71
C VAL A 117 7.41 2.03 4.61
N ALA A 118 6.77 0.94 5.04
CA ALA A 118 7.37 -0.39 5.08
C ALA A 118 6.40 -1.43 4.51
N GLY A 119 6.95 -2.55 4.06
CA GLY A 119 6.20 -3.73 3.66
C GLY A 119 6.63 -4.94 4.47
N ILE A 120 5.68 -5.76 4.89
CA ILE A 120 5.90 -7.08 5.49
C ILE A 120 5.34 -8.10 4.51
N ILE A 121 6.25 -8.88 3.91
CA ILE A 121 5.86 -9.97 3.02
C ILE A 121 5.75 -11.26 3.83
N TYR A 122 4.56 -11.86 3.88
CA TYR A 122 4.36 -13.13 4.57
C TYR A 122 4.26 -14.27 3.55
N THR A 123 5.15 -15.24 3.65
CA THR A 123 5.24 -16.36 2.71
C THR A 123 4.62 -17.65 3.24
N ASN A 124 4.03 -17.61 4.43
CA ASN A 124 3.38 -18.75 5.07
C ASN A 124 1.98 -18.34 5.54
N PRO A 125 0.93 -18.55 4.72
CA PRO A 125 -0.44 -18.25 5.13
C PRO A 125 -0.84 -19.15 6.30
N ALA A 126 -1.59 -18.59 7.24
CA ALA A 126 -2.11 -19.30 8.42
C ALA A 126 -3.18 -20.33 8.06
#